data_AF-A0A8H4Y9C2-F1
#
_entry.id   AF-A0A8H4Y9C2-F1
#
_cell.length_a   1.000
_cell.length_b   1.000
_cell.length_c   1.000
_cell.angle_alpha   90.00
_cell.angle_beta   90.00
_cell.angle_gamma   90.00
#
_symmetry.space_group_name_H-M   'P 1'
#
loop_
_entity.id
_entity.type
_entity.pdbx_description
1 polymer ?
#
loop_
_entity_poly.entity_id
_entity_poly.type
_entity_poly.pdbx_seq_one_letter_code
_entity_poly.pdbx_strand_id
1 'polypeptide(L)'
;MSSSSSTHPLALPPTFSPDALDAPSELSLILARVRAGIQSSAGITTEPAPGTTNHNAAGPTLSHKDVPTATDGLKHKVQRARAQVRELPDMDRSIAEQNEEIRDLENRIEKQRALLQRLRDEATGRDRKDDIATVDKMES
;
A
#
# COMPACT_ATOMS: atom_id res chain seq x y z
N MET A 1 1.58 27.83 -14.11
CA MET A 1 2.47 27.17 -13.13
C MET A 1 1.97 25.75 -13.00
N SER A 2 2.52 24.83 -13.79
CA SER A 2 2.07 23.43 -13.84
C SER A 2 2.75 22.68 -12.72
N SER A 3 1.99 22.29 -11.69
CA SER A 3 2.47 21.48 -10.58
C SER A 3 2.79 20.08 -11.08
N SER A 4 4.07 19.78 -11.30
CA SER A 4 4.55 18.42 -11.49
C SER A 4 4.39 17.67 -10.17
N SER A 5 3.32 16.87 -10.09
CA SER A 5 3.15 15.85 -9.05
C SER A 5 4.32 14.86 -9.16
N SER A 6 5.37 15.05 -8.38
CA SER A 6 6.43 14.06 -8.21
C SER A 6 5.82 12.84 -7.54
N THR A 7 5.42 11.85 -8.33
CA THR A 7 5.06 10.52 -7.85
C THR A 7 6.26 9.99 -7.05
N HIS A 8 6.10 9.86 -5.74
CA HIS A 8 7.12 9.30 -4.86
C HIS A 8 7.53 7.92 -5.42
N PRO A 9 8.83 7.57 -5.48
CA PRO A 9 9.30 6.32 -6.10
C PRO A 9 8.77 5.05 -5.40
N LEU A 10 8.11 5.20 -4.25
CA LEU A 10 7.49 4.16 -3.44
C LEU A 10 5.96 4.31 -3.32
N ALA A 11 5.35 5.24 -4.08
CA ALA A 11 3.92 5.44 -4.04
C ALA A 11 3.21 4.22 -4.66
N LEU A 12 2.25 3.66 -3.95
CA LEU A 12 1.39 2.61 -4.48
C LEU A 12 0.62 3.14 -5.70
N PRO A 13 0.49 2.34 -6.78
CA PRO A 13 -0.31 2.75 -7.92
C PRO A 13 -1.77 2.96 -7.47
N PRO A 14 -2.46 4.02 -7.94
CA PRO A 14 -3.82 4.36 -7.51
C PRO A 14 -4.86 3.27 -7.84
N THR A 15 -4.47 2.29 -8.67
CA THR A 15 -5.26 1.12 -9.04
C THR A 15 -5.17 -0.03 -8.02
N PHE A 16 -4.33 0.09 -6.99
CA PHE A 16 -4.13 -0.93 -5.95
C PHE A 16 -4.88 -0.51 -4.67
N SER A 17 -6.21 -0.65 -4.71
CA SER A 17 -7.08 -0.34 -3.57
C SER A 17 -7.50 -1.65 -2.88
N PRO A 18 -7.61 -1.71 -1.54
CA PRO A 18 -8.01 -2.92 -0.81
C PRO A 18 -9.37 -3.48 -1.27
N ASP A 19 -10.30 -2.62 -1.69
CA ASP A 19 -11.60 -3.02 -2.26
C ASP A 19 -11.47 -3.76 -3.61
N ALA A 20 -10.38 -3.55 -4.37
CA ALA A 20 -10.13 -4.27 -5.62
C ALA A 20 -9.68 -5.73 -5.39
N LEU A 21 -9.35 -6.09 -4.15
CA LEU A 21 -8.80 -7.39 -3.76
C LEU A 21 -9.77 -8.23 -2.92
N ASP A 22 -11.05 -7.84 -2.78
CA ASP A 22 -12.08 -8.60 -2.06
C ASP A 22 -12.58 -9.84 -2.82
N ALA A 23 -11.62 -10.63 -3.33
CA ALA A 23 -11.83 -11.94 -3.90
C ALA A 23 -12.58 -12.93 -2.97
N PRO A 24 -12.34 -13.00 -1.64
CA PRO A 24 -13.04 -13.98 -0.80
C PRO A 24 -14.54 -13.70 -0.71
N SER A 25 -14.97 -12.43 -0.63
CA SER A 25 -16.39 -12.10 -0.60
C SER A 25 -17.06 -12.39 -1.95
N GLU A 26 -16.40 -12.09 -3.07
CA GLU A 26 -16.89 -12.44 -4.42
C GLU A 26 -17.03 -13.97 -4.61
N LEU A 27 -16.06 -14.76 -4.14
CA LEU A 27 -16.13 -16.22 -4.16
C LEU A 27 -17.25 -16.75 -3.27
N SER A 28 -17.42 -16.20 -2.07
CA SER A 28 -18.49 -16.60 -1.16
C SER A 28 -19.87 -16.36 -1.78
N LEU A 29 -20.01 -15.27 -2.53
CA LEU A 29 -21.23 -14.91 -3.25
C LEU A 29 -21.49 -15.85 -4.43
N ILE A 30 -20.48 -16.15 -5.25
CA ILE A 30 -20.60 -17.09 -6.36
C ILE A 30 -20.95 -18.49 -5.83
N LEU A 31 -20.29 -18.94 -4.75
CA LEU A 31 -20.56 -20.23 -4.12
C LEU A 31 -21.98 -20.31 -3.57
N ALA A 32 -22.49 -19.25 -2.94
CA ALA A 32 -23.87 -19.18 -2.47
C ALA A 32 -24.87 -19.31 -3.63
N ARG A 33 -24.60 -18.65 -4.77
CA ARG A 33 -25.45 -18.73 -5.98
C ARG A 33 -25.42 -20.10 -6.66
N VAL A 34 -24.26 -20.75 -6.69
CA VAL A 34 -24.11 -22.12 -7.23
C VAL A 34 -24.82 -23.13 -6.34
N ARG A 35 -24.68 -23.01 -5.02
CA ARG A 35 -25.40 -23.87 -4.05
C ARG A 35 -26.91 -23.73 -4.22
N ALA A 36 -27.42 -22.50 -4.36
CA ALA A 36 -28.83 -22.25 -4.62
C ALA A 36 -29.30 -22.87 -5.95
N GLY A 37 -28.51 -22.77 -7.03
CA GLY A 37 -28.81 -23.41 -8.32
C GLY A 37 -28.87 -24.94 -8.26
N ILE A 38 -27.95 -25.57 -7.51
CA ILE A 38 -27.96 -27.03 -7.27
C ILE A 38 -29.20 -27.45 -6.48
N GLN A 39 -29.57 -26.69 -5.45
CA GLN A 39 -30.78 -26.97 -4.64
C GLN A 39 -32.06 -26.82 -5.46
N SER A 40 -32.15 -25.82 -6.33
CA SER A 40 -33.28 -25.65 -7.26
C SER A 40 -33.37 -26.78 -8.29
N SER A 41 -32.24 -27.27 -8.81
CA SER A 41 -32.21 -28.36 -9.78
C SER A 41 -32.55 -29.73 -9.19
N ALA A 42 -32.32 -29.92 -7.88
CA ALA A 42 -32.55 -31.19 -7.20
C ALA A 42 -33.98 -31.34 -6.65
N GLY A 43 -34.88 -30.39 -6.91
CA GLY A 43 -36.28 -30.44 -6.46
C GLY A 43 -36.44 -30.39 -4.93
N ILE A 44 -35.41 -29.97 -4.20
CA ILE A 44 -35.41 -29.91 -2.74
C ILE A 44 -35.94 -28.53 -2.33
N THR A 45 -37.25 -28.38 -2.26
CA THR A 45 -37.85 -27.22 -1.56
C THR A 45 -37.66 -27.44 -0.06
N THR A 46 -36.48 -27.11 0.47
CA THR A 46 -36.36 -26.96 1.91
C THR A 46 -37.00 -25.62 2.26
N GLU A 47 -38.12 -25.65 2.97
CA GLU A 47 -38.72 -24.44 3.54
C GLU A 47 -37.64 -23.59 4.22
N PRO A 48 -37.71 -22.24 4.13
CA PRO A 48 -36.70 -21.39 4.73
C PRO A 48 -36.81 -21.50 6.26
N ALA A 49 -35.82 -22.11 6.90
CA ALA A 49 -35.66 -22.02 8.34
C ALA A 49 -35.47 -20.55 8.74
N PRO A 50 -36.28 -20.00 9.67
CA PRO A 50 -36.17 -18.60 10.08
C PRO A 50 -34.89 -18.45 10.91
N GLY A 51 -33.87 -17.80 10.34
CA GLY A 51 -32.67 -17.44 11.09
C GLY A 51 -31.36 -17.32 10.31
N THR A 52 -31.31 -17.72 9.05
CA THR A 52 -30.15 -17.44 8.19
C THR A 52 -30.48 -16.31 7.24
N THR A 53 -30.26 -15.08 7.73
CA THR A 53 -30.11 -13.91 6.87
C THR A 53 -28.86 -14.12 6.03
N ASN A 54 -29.04 -14.78 4.86
CA ASN A 54 -28.05 -14.80 3.80
C ASN A 54 -27.94 -13.38 3.25
N HIS A 55 -27.08 -12.58 3.88
CA HIS A 55 -26.66 -11.32 3.34
C HIS A 55 -26.06 -11.57 1.94
N ASN A 56 -26.67 -10.96 0.92
CA ASN A 56 -26.14 -10.68 -0.41
C ASN A 56 -26.28 -11.67 -1.59
N ALA A 57 -27.11 -12.72 -1.56
CA ALA A 57 -27.41 -13.46 -2.80
C ALA A 57 -28.49 -12.77 -3.68
N ALA A 58 -28.35 -11.47 -3.98
CA ALA A 58 -29.31 -10.70 -4.79
C ALA A 58 -29.11 -10.88 -6.31
N GLY A 59 -28.97 -12.13 -6.79
CA GLY A 59 -28.78 -12.41 -8.21
C GLY A 59 -29.34 -13.77 -8.65
N PRO A 60 -29.52 -13.99 -9.97
CA PRO A 60 -30.02 -15.25 -10.51
C PRO A 60 -29.20 -16.43 -10.00
N THR A 61 -29.85 -17.55 -9.72
CA THR A 61 -29.18 -18.81 -9.38
C THR A 61 -28.26 -19.21 -10.52
N LEU A 62 -27.03 -19.63 -10.19
CA LEU A 62 -26.04 -20.02 -11.19
C LEU A 62 -26.09 -21.53 -11.38
N SER A 63 -26.25 -22.00 -12.62
CA SER A 63 -26.08 -23.41 -12.93
C SER A 63 -24.59 -23.76 -12.92
N HIS A 64 -24.28 -25.04 -12.71
CA HIS A 64 -22.90 -25.57 -12.74
C HIS A 64 -22.16 -25.24 -14.06
N LYS A 65 -22.90 -25.03 -15.15
CA LYS A 65 -22.37 -24.62 -16.47
C LYS A 65 -22.01 -23.14 -16.56
N ASP A 66 -22.58 -22.30 -15.70
CA ASP A 66 -22.39 -20.84 -15.71
C ASP A 66 -21.25 -20.40 -14.78
N VAL A 67 -20.71 -21.32 -13.97
CA VAL A 67 -19.62 -21.07 -13.02
C VAL A 67 -18.36 -20.52 -13.70
N PRO A 68 -17.89 -21.06 -14.84
CA PRO A 68 -16.71 -20.52 -15.52
C PRO A 68 -16.91 -19.06 -15.93
N THR A 69 -18.07 -18.73 -16.49
CA THR A 69 -18.42 -17.37 -16.92
C THR A 69 -18.60 -16.43 -15.73
N ALA A 70 -19.26 -16.89 -14.66
CA ALA A 70 -19.46 -16.10 -13.44
C ALA A 70 -18.15 -15.82 -12.68
N THR A 71 -17.14 -16.68 -12.84
CA THR A 71 -15.83 -16.55 -12.17
C THR A 71 -14.79 -15.85 -13.05
N ASP A 72 -15.07 -15.62 -14.33
CA ASP A 72 -14.11 -15.04 -15.29
C ASP A 72 -13.67 -13.61 -14.89
N GLY A 73 -14.61 -12.78 -14.44
CA GLY A 73 -14.31 -11.45 -13.92
C GLY A 73 -13.37 -11.49 -12.71
N LEU A 74 -13.54 -12.46 -11.82
CA LEU A 74 -12.66 -12.67 -10.68
C LEU A 74 -11.27 -13.15 -11.13
N LYS A 75 -11.20 -14.06 -12.10
CA LYS A 75 -9.94 -14.52 -12.69
C LYS A 75 -9.15 -13.33 -13.24
N HIS A 76 -9.80 -12.44 -13.99
CA HIS A 76 -9.16 -11.23 -14.51
C HIS A 76 -8.70 -10.27 -13.40
N LYS A 77 -9.49 -10.09 -12.33
CA LYS A 77 -9.08 -9.30 -11.16
C LYS A 77 -7.84 -9.87 -10.48
N VAL A 78 -7.81 -11.18 -10.22
CA VAL A 78 -6.65 -11.85 -9.60
C VAL A 78 -5.42 -11.78 -10.50
N GLN A 79 -5.58 -11.94 -11.81
CA GLN A 79 -4.47 -11.78 -12.77
C GLN A 79 -3.93 -10.35 -12.76
N ARG A 80 -4.82 -9.35 -12.77
CA ARG A 80 -4.44 -7.94 -12.69
C ARG A 80 -3.74 -7.62 -11.37
N ALA A 81 -4.26 -8.08 -10.24
CA ALA A 81 -3.65 -7.91 -8.93
C ALA A 81 -2.25 -8.51 -8.88
N ARG A 82 -2.05 -9.72 -9.42
CA ARG A 82 -0.72 -10.34 -9.51
C ARG A 82 0.26 -9.55 -10.38
N ALA A 83 -0.21 -8.99 -11.49
CA ALA A 83 0.62 -8.13 -12.33
C ALA A 83 1.02 -6.85 -11.59
N GLN A 84 0.07 -6.20 -10.91
CA GLN A 84 0.31 -4.99 -10.13
C GLN A 84 1.24 -5.24 -8.93
N VAL A 85 1.09 -6.37 -8.21
CA VAL A 85 2.03 -6.76 -7.13
C VAL A 85 3.44 -6.87 -7.65
N ARG A 86 3.65 -7.42 -8.86
CA ARG A 86 4.99 -7.52 -9.46
C ARG A 86 5.54 -6.20 -9.95
N GLU A 87 4.68 -5.22 -10.20
CA GLU A 87 5.05 -3.86 -10.60
C GLU A 87 5.34 -2.97 -9.39
N LEU A 88 5.00 -3.40 -8.17
CA LEU A 88 5.28 -2.64 -6.97
C LEU A 88 6.80 -2.49 -6.78
N PRO A 89 7.27 -1.27 -6.45
CA PRO A 89 8.68 -1.04 -6.20
C PRO A 89 9.14 -1.82 -4.98
N ASP A 90 10.40 -2.24 -5.01
CA ASP A 90 11.09 -2.87 -3.88
C ASP A 90 10.49 -4.23 -3.44
N MET A 91 9.76 -4.90 -4.33
CA MET A 91 9.20 -6.24 -4.09
C MET A 91 10.22 -7.38 -4.14
N ASP A 92 11.37 -7.13 -4.78
CA ASP A 92 12.45 -8.11 -4.88
C ASP A 92 13.37 -8.11 -3.65
N ARG A 93 13.20 -7.15 -2.73
CA ARG A 93 14.02 -7.01 -1.53
C ARG A 93 13.29 -7.48 -0.28
N SER A 94 14.07 -8.04 0.63
CA SER A 94 13.58 -8.45 1.93
C SER A 94 13.48 -7.28 2.90
N ILE A 95 12.58 -7.41 3.88
CA ILE A 95 12.46 -6.47 5.00
C ILE A 95 13.78 -6.33 5.77
N ALA A 96 14.60 -7.39 5.82
CA ALA A 96 15.89 -7.36 6.50
C ALA A 96 16.86 -6.41 5.80
N GLU A 97 16.97 -6.49 4.47
CA GLU A 97 17.83 -5.61 3.67
C GLU A 97 17.37 -4.16 3.71
N GLN A 98 16.05 -3.92 3.71
CA GLN A 98 15.50 -2.57 3.88
C GLN A 98 15.84 -1.98 5.24
N ASN A 99 15.75 -2.77 6.32
CA ASN A 99 16.10 -2.31 7.66
C ASN A 99 17.59 -2.01 7.82
N GLU A 100 18.46 -2.79 7.17
CA GLU A 100 19.89 -2.51 7.15
C GLU A 100 20.18 -1.17 6.44
N GLU A 101 19.56 -0.95 5.28
CA GLU A 101 19.69 0.32 4.56
C GLU A 101 19.15 1.51 5.37
N ILE A 102 18.02 1.36 6.04
CA ILE A 102 17.47 2.40 6.93
C ILE A 102 18.51 2.79 7.99
N ARG A 103 19.14 1.82 8.64
CA ARG A 103 20.19 2.09 9.65
C ARG A 103 21.38 2.83 9.05
N ASP A 104 21.83 2.44 7.86
CA ASP A 104 22.94 3.10 7.18
C ASP A 104 22.59 4.54 6.79
N LEU A 105 21.37 4.77 6.30
CA LEU A 105 20.85 6.10 5.99
C LEU A 105 20.73 6.97 7.25
N GLU A 106 20.21 6.43 8.35
CA GLU A 106 20.14 7.11 9.64
C GLU A 106 21.53 7.52 10.15
N ASN A 107 22.50 6.60 10.11
CA ASN A 107 23.90 6.87 10.46
C ASN A 107 24.50 7.97 9.58
N ARG A 108 24.17 7.99 8.29
CA ARG A 108 24.63 9.04 7.36
C ARG A 108 24.01 10.40 7.68
N ILE A 109 22.72 10.43 7.99
CA ILE A 109 22.01 11.65 8.41
C ILE A 109 22.62 12.20 9.70
N GLU A 110 22.93 11.34 10.66
CA GLU A 110 23.57 11.75 11.91
C GLU A 110 24.93 12.41 11.67
N LYS A 111 25.79 11.79 10.85
CA LYS A 111 27.09 12.36 10.47
C LYS A 111 26.94 13.70 9.77
N GLN A 112 25.97 13.82 8.85
CA GLN A 112 25.69 15.08 8.15
C GLN A 112 25.22 16.17 9.11
N ARG A 113 24.34 15.84 10.06
CA ARG A 113 23.89 16.78 11.10
C ARG A 113 25.05 17.24 11.98
N ALA A 114 25.92 16.33 12.40
CA ALA A 114 27.10 16.67 13.20
C ALA A 114 28.06 17.60 12.46
N LEU A 115 28.28 17.37 11.15
CA LEU A 115 29.10 18.25 10.32
C LEU A 115 28.49 19.64 10.18
N LEU A 116 27.18 19.73 9.91
CA LEU A 116 26.47 21.00 9.82
C LEU A 116 26.51 21.78 11.15
N GLN A 117 26.43 21.06 12.28
CA GLN A 117 26.58 21.67 13.60
C GLN A 117 27.98 22.24 13.81
N ARG A 118 29.03 21.48 13.48
CA ARG A 118 30.42 21.99 13.55
C ARG A 118 30.62 23.22 12.67
N LEU A 119 30.09 23.22 11.45
CA LEU A 119 30.20 24.36 10.55
C LEU A 119 29.50 25.60 11.12
N ARG A 120 28.34 25.42 11.78
CA ARG A 120 27.63 26.48 12.50
C ARG A 120 28.45 27.01 13.67
N ASP A 121 29.03 26.13 14.47
CA ASP A 121 29.82 26.49 15.65
C ASP A 121 31.09 27.25 15.23
N GLU A 122 31.75 26.84 14.14
CA GLU A 122 32.88 27.56 13.56
C GLU A 122 32.49 28.93 13.00
N ALA A 123 31.34 29.05 12.33
CA ALA A 123 30.85 30.32 11.81
C ALA A 123 30.58 31.30 12.96
N THR A 124 29.81 30.88 13.96
CA THR A 124 29.51 31.71 15.14
C THR A 124 30.75 32.01 15.99
N GLY A 125 31.74 31.11 16.01
CA GLY A 125 33.03 31.31 16.67
C GLY A 125 33.94 32.30 15.93
N ARG A 126 33.93 32.32 14.60
CA ARG A 126 34.63 33.35 13.80
C ARG A 126 34.01 34.72 14.03
N ASP A 127 32.68 34.84 13.97
CA ASP A 127 31.99 36.11 14.19
C ASP A 127 32.35 36.72 15.56
N ARG A 128 32.36 35.91 16.63
CA ARG A 128 32.79 36.39 17.97
C ARG A 128 34.25 36.81 18.04
N LYS A 129 35.15 36.14 17.30
CA LYS A 129 36.57 36.47 17.31
C LYS A 129 36.84 37.80 16.58
N ASP A 130 36.10 38.05 15.50
CA ASP A 130 36.20 39.28 14.72
C ASP A 130 35.63 40.49 15.51
N ASP A 131 34.57 40.28 16.29
CA ASP A 131 34.02 41.28 17.23
C ASP A 131 35.02 41.66 18.34
N ILE A 132 35.71 40.69 18.94
CA ILE A 132 36.69 40.96 20.01
C ILE A 132 37.93 41.69 19.46
N ALA A 133 38.40 41.30 18.27
CA ALA A 133 39.56 41.93 17.64
C ALA A 133 39.29 43.38 17.18
N THR A 134 38.04 43.73 16.86
CA THR A 134 37.65 45.11 16.52
C THR A 134 37.53 46.00 17.76
N VAL A 135 37.04 45.45 18.89
CA VAL A 135 36.97 46.18 20.17
C VAL A 135 38.38 46.50 20.72
N ASP A 136 39.30 45.53 20.71
CA ASP A 136 40.68 45.70 21.20
C ASP A 136 41.46 46.79 20.42
N LYS A 137 41.16 46.94 19.13
CA LYS A 137 41.77 47.96 18.26
C LYS A 137 41.17 49.36 18.45
N MET A 138 40.01 49.49 19.09
CA MET A 138 39.37 50.78 19.40
C MET A 138 39.77 51.34 20.77
N GLU A 139 40.37 50.53 21.65
CA GLU A 139 40.85 50.95 22.98
C GLU A 139 42.35 51.31 23.06
N SER A 140 43.12 51.16 21.96
CA SER A 140 44.53 51.59 21.86
C SER A 140 44.68 52.88 21.05
#